data_AF-D4CUW0-F1
#
_entry.id   AF-D4CUW0-F1
#
_cell.length_a   1.000
_cell.length_b   1.000
_cell.length_c   1.000
_cell.angle_alpha   90.00
_cell.angle_beta   90.00
_cell.angle_gamma   90.00
#
_symmetry.space_group_name_H-M   'P 1'
#
loop_
_entity.id
_entity.type
_entity.pdbx_description
1 polymer ?
#
loop_
_entity_poly.entity_id
_entity_poly.type
_entity_poly.pdbx_seq_one_letter_code
_entity_poly.pdbx_strand_id
1 'polypeptide(L)'
;MKIISKFKDFYDYKVTKYGVDEKLVYTRKTYCEYYETNFISIYTSSDDRILEENFNKNLKEEVQYFKRNNCHKILILGEKLIHLFFTENGVYTHFDIKNPEDIKKKYGYYSYYTEVREITFNDEKKFDIYSSFKYVWDELFSYDRKRFLPRVNISKDDILFNEPMILIECLGEIFNKKNSSDRIFIYKFTYNPILSKLGLYLDEDFIWQSLVEFLSNKRSEKEISPEVSNENKILSKGFDLKTSFRPNMKKKHKGDI
;
A
#
# COMPACT_ATOMS: atom_id res chain seq x y z
N MET A 1 16.22 5.65 -8.65
CA MET A 1 15.98 4.53 -7.74
C MET A 1 16.98 3.45 -8.07
N LYS A 2 17.85 3.10 -7.13
CA LYS A 2 18.70 1.89 -7.23
C LYS A 2 17.88 0.71 -6.73
N ILE A 3 17.36 -0.11 -7.64
CA ILE A 3 16.68 -1.36 -7.28
C ILE A 3 17.76 -2.43 -7.07
N ILE A 4 17.83 -2.99 -5.87
CA ILE A 4 18.72 -4.11 -5.56
C ILE A 4 17.82 -5.34 -5.38
N SER A 5 17.67 -6.14 -6.43
CA SER A 5 16.86 -7.37 -6.41
C SER A 5 17.61 -8.55 -7.00
N LYS A 6 17.40 -9.75 -6.43
CA LYS A 6 17.84 -11.04 -6.99
C LYS A 6 16.81 -11.66 -7.95
N PHE A 7 15.58 -11.14 -7.99
CA PHE A 7 14.47 -11.65 -8.81
C PHE A 7 13.88 -10.47 -9.58
N LYS A 8 14.16 -10.42 -10.88
CA LYS A 8 13.88 -9.26 -11.73
C LYS A 8 12.42 -9.30 -12.20
N ASP A 9 11.66 -8.21 -12.01
CA ASP A 9 10.34 -8.02 -12.64
C ASP A 9 10.44 -7.12 -13.89
N PHE A 10 9.34 -7.04 -14.63
CA PHE A 10 9.22 -6.24 -15.86
C PHE A 10 9.57 -4.76 -15.68
N TYR A 11 9.26 -4.11 -14.56
CA TYR A 11 9.58 -2.69 -14.37
C TYR A 11 11.04 -2.43 -13.96
N ASP A 12 11.82 -3.45 -13.62
CA ASP A 12 13.20 -3.28 -13.14
C ASP A 12 14.14 -2.76 -14.25
N TYR A 13 13.80 -2.94 -15.53
CA TYR A 13 14.63 -2.47 -16.65
C TYR A 13 14.40 -1.00 -17.04
N LYS A 14 13.34 -0.36 -16.51
CA LYS A 14 13.00 1.05 -16.80
C LYS A 14 14.04 2.05 -16.31
N VAL A 15 15.02 1.60 -15.52
CA VAL A 15 16.25 2.33 -15.18
C VAL A 15 16.93 2.92 -16.42
N THR A 16 16.95 2.19 -17.54
CA THR A 16 17.57 2.67 -18.79
C THR A 16 16.85 3.87 -19.40
N LYS A 17 15.53 3.99 -19.17
CA LYS A 17 14.67 5.06 -19.69
C LYS A 17 14.65 6.29 -18.79
N TYR A 18 14.58 6.09 -17.47
CA TYR A 18 14.39 7.18 -16.50
C TYR A 18 15.63 7.52 -15.65
N GLY A 19 16.71 6.75 -15.78
CA GLY A 19 17.93 6.93 -14.99
C GLY A 19 17.82 6.41 -13.55
N VAL A 20 18.89 6.63 -12.78
CA VAL A 20 19.00 6.20 -11.38
C VAL A 20 19.12 7.42 -10.47
N ASP A 21 18.10 7.68 -9.65
CA ASP A 21 18.31 8.42 -8.39
C ASP A 21 19.17 7.57 -7.43
N GLU A 22 20.38 8.04 -7.15
CA GLU A 22 21.39 7.40 -6.29
C GLU A 22 21.03 7.42 -4.80
N LYS A 23 20.19 8.38 -4.38
CA LYS A 23 19.77 8.55 -2.98
C LYS A 23 18.53 7.73 -2.66
N LEU A 24 17.76 7.35 -3.68
CA LEU A 24 16.57 6.53 -3.54
C LEU A 24 16.92 5.05 -3.72
N VAL A 25 16.97 4.29 -2.63
CA VAL A 25 17.24 2.83 -2.66
C VAL A 25 15.97 2.06 -2.37
N TYR A 26 15.56 1.21 -3.31
CA TYR A 26 14.47 0.26 -3.10
C TYR A 26 15.06 -1.14 -2.95
N THR A 27 15.14 -1.59 -1.70
CA THR A 27 15.64 -2.93 -1.38
C THR A 27 14.49 -3.91 -1.45
N ARG A 28 14.52 -4.79 -2.45
CA ARG A 28 13.44 -5.70 -2.72
C ARG A 28 13.71 -7.06 -2.08
N LYS A 29 13.03 -7.34 -0.97
CA LYS A 29 12.97 -8.67 -0.35
C LYS A 29 11.52 -9.10 -0.24
N THR A 30 11.21 -10.25 -0.81
CA THR A 30 9.89 -10.86 -0.71
C THR A 30 9.84 -11.71 0.54
N TYR A 31 8.86 -11.42 1.40
CA TYR A 31 8.51 -12.21 2.56
C TYR A 31 7.03 -12.02 2.86
N CYS A 32 6.46 -12.85 3.71
CA CYS A 32 5.06 -12.74 4.09
C CYS A 32 4.88 -12.80 5.60
N GLU A 33 3.86 -12.10 6.04
CA GLU A 33 3.38 -12.09 7.42
C GLU A 33 1.88 -12.35 7.41
N TYR A 34 1.40 -12.93 8.49
CA TYR A 34 0.00 -13.20 8.73
C TYR A 34 -0.45 -12.23 9.82
N TYR A 35 -1.54 -11.53 9.57
CA TYR A 35 -2.09 -10.51 10.44
C TYR A 35 -3.50 -10.85 10.85
N GLU A 36 -3.78 -10.56 12.12
CA GLU A 36 -5.08 -10.75 12.72
C GLU A 36 -5.24 -9.83 13.92
N THR A 37 -6.42 -9.26 14.09
CA THR A 37 -6.75 -8.47 15.28
C THR A 37 -7.30 -9.36 16.40
N ASN A 38 -6.55 -9.45 17.52
CA ASN A 38 -6.97 -9.89 18.86
C ASN A 38 -7.02 -11.39 19.24
N PHE A 39 -6.91 -12.35 18.33
CA PHE A 39 -6.88 -13.81 18.60
C PHE A 39 -5.45 -14.37 18.53
N ILE A 40 -4.59 -13.88 17.64
CA ILE A 40 -3.13 -14.19 17.63
C ILE A 40 -2.48 -13.88 18.98
N SER A 41 -2.79 -12.73 19.57
CA SER A 41 -2.22 -12.28 20.86
C SER A 41 -2.53 -13.25 22.01
N ILE A 42 -3.64 -14.01 21.93
CA ILE A 42 -4.03 -15.03 22.89
C ILE A 42 -3.08 -16.24 22.84
N TYR A 43 -2.55 -16.58 21.66
CA TYR A 43 -1.70 -17.77 21.46
C TYR A 43 -0.20 -17.46 21.48
N THR A 44 0.24 -16.28 21.04
CA THR A 44 1.66 -15.95 20.91
C THR A 44 2.18 -14.96 21.95
N SER A 45 1.32 -14.34 22.76
CA SER A 45 1.69 -13.32 23.78
C SER A 45 2.51 -12.13 23.24
N SER A 46 2.55 -11.92 21.92
CA SER A 46 3.29 -10.82 21.27
C SER A 46 2.71 -10.55 19.88
N ASP A 47 2.45 -9.26 19.60
CA ASP A 47 2.05 -8.60 18.35
C ASP A 47 0.97 -9.26 17.48
N ASP A 48 0.13 -8.45 16.84
CA ASP A 48 -0.92 -8.88 15.89
C ASP A 48 -0.37 -9.52 14.59
N ARG A 49 0.93 -9.82 14.53
CA ARG A 49 1.68 -10.29 13.35
C ARG A 49 2.45 -11.57 13.64
N ILE A 50 2.34 -12.52 12.73
CA ILE A 50 3.06 -13.79 12.82
C ILE A 50 3.80 -14.06 11.50
N LEU A 51 5.07 -14.47 11.61
CA LEU A 51 5.86 -14.97 10.48
C LEU A 51 5.30 -16.30 9.94
N GLU A 52 5.46 -16.54 8.65
CA GLU A 52 4.90 -17.73 7.98
C GLU A 52 5.22 -19.08 8.65
N GLU A 53 6.44 -19.25 9.17
CA GLU A 53 6.86 -20.47 9.88
C GLU A 53 6.02 -20.74 11.13
N ASN A 54 5.78 -19.69 11.92
CA ASN A 54 5.00 -19.77 13.16
C ASN A 54 3.51 -19.96 12.87
N PHE A 55 2.98 -19.33 11.82
CA PHE A 55 1.60 -19.52 11.39
C PHE A 55 1.36 -20.98 10.98
N ASN A 56 2.23 -21.52 10.12
CA ASN A 56 2.14 -22.89 9.65
C ASN A 56 2.22 -23.92 10.78
N LYS A 57 3.04 -23.65 11.80
CA LYS A 57 3.25 -24.56 12.94
C LYS A 57 2.07 -24.56 13.92
N ASN A 58 1.45 -23.40 14.18
CA ASN A 58 0.60 -23.24 15.36
C ASN A 58 -0.88 -22.95 15.04
N LEU A 59 -1.20 -22.34 13.90
CA LEU A 59 -2.55 -21.80 13.65
C LEU A 59 -3.19 -22.28 12.34
N LYS A 60 -2.39 -22.84 11.43
CA LYS A 60 -2.86 -23.21 10.09
C LYS A 60 -4.11 -24.09 10.09
N GLU A 61 -4.21 -25.03 11.03
CA GLU A 61 -5.30 -26.00 11.14
C GLU A 61 -6.57 -25.39 11.76
N GLU A 62 -6.46 -24.30 12.52
CA GLU A 62 -7.60 -23.62 13.13
C GLU A 62 -8.32 -22.66 12.15
N VAL A 63 -7.67 -22.30 11.04
CA VAL A 63 -8.21 -21.38 10.04
C VAL A 63 -9.18 -22.07 9.09
N GLN A 64 -10.41 -21.57 9.02
CA GLN A 64 -11.34 -21.95 7.98
C GLN A 64 -11.04 -21.18 6.69
N TYR A 65 -10.31 -21.82 5.78
CA TYR A 65 -9.93 -21.20 4.50
C TYR A 65 -11.11 -20.99 3.57
N PHE A 66 -11.13 -19.84 2.89
CA PHE A 66 -12.04 -19.59 1.78
C PHE A 66 -11.63 -20.43 0.57
N LYS A 67 -12.40 -21.48 0.28
CA LYS A 67 -12.20 -22.34 -0.90
C LYS A 67 -13.07 -21.83 -2.05
N ARG A 68 -12.55 -20.86 -2.80
CA ARG A 68 -13.22 -20.30 -3.99
C ARG A 68 -12.24 -20.23 -5.16
N ASN A 69 -12.68 -20.66 -6.34
CA ASN A 69 -11.85 -20.66 -7.56
C ASN A 69 -11.54 -19.24 -8.02
N ASN A 70 -12.54 -18.36 -7.93
CA ASN A 70 -12.42 -16.97 -8.32
C ASN A 70 -12.43 -16.08 -7.08
N CYS A 71 -11.34 -15.35 -6.84
CA CYS A 71 -11.19 -14.55 -5.64
C CYS A 71 -10.55 -13.18 -5.90
N HIS A 72 -10.93 -12.23 -5.08
CA HIS A 72 -10.44 -10.88 -5.09
C HIS A 72 -9.30 -10.72 -4.07
N LYS A 73 -8.19 -10.13 -4.52
CA LYS A 73 -7.04 -9.74 -3.72
C LYS A 73 -6.70 -8.28 -3.99
N ILE A 74 -5.93 -7.67 -3.11
CA ILE A 74 -5.56 -6.26 -3.23
C ILE A 74 -4.06 -6.12 -3.31
N LEU A 75 -3.57 -5.43 -4.33
CA LEU A 75 -2.18 -5.02 -4.45
C LEU A 75 -2.09 -3.52 -4.17
N ILE A 76 -1.36 -3.15 -3.13
CA ILE A 76 -0.96 -1.78 -2.89
C ILE A 76 0.37 -1.54 -3.60
N LEU A 77 0.45 -0.45 -4.37
CA LEU A 77 1.62 -0.07 -5.16
C LEU A 77 1.85 1.44 -5.04
N GLY A 78 2.84 1.83 -4.24
CA GLY A 78 2.92 3.20 -3.77
C GLY A 78 1.58 3.60 -3.14
N GLU A 79 1.10 4.82 -3.41
CA GLU A 79 -0.20 5.27 -2.91
C GLU A 79 -1.40 4.64 -3.63
N LYS A 80 -1.18 3.91 -4.74
CA LYS A 80 -2.23 3.32 -5.55
C LYS A 80 -2.69 2.00 -4.97
N LEU A 81 -3.98 1.72 -5.12
CA LEU A 81 -4.59 0.44 -4.77
C LEU A 81 -5.12 -0.22 -6.05
N ILE A 82 -4.74 -1.48 -6.24
CA ILE A 82 -5.05 -2.24 -7.44
C ILE A 82 -5.82 -3.49 -7.01
N HIS A 83 -7.07 -3.56 -7.44
CA HIS A 83 -7.89 -4.75 -7.29
C HIS A 83 -7.43 -5.82 -8.28
N LEU A 84 -7.16 -7.02 -7.76
CA LEU A 84 -6.75 -8.20 -8.51
C LEU A 84 -7.85 -9.26 -8.43
N PHE A 85 -8.28 -9.76 -9.57
CA PHE A 85 -9.30 -10.80 -9.69
C PHE A 85 -8.64 -12.07 -10.21
N PHE A 86 -8.34 -12.98 -9.30
CA PHE A 86 -7.82 -14.30 -9.63
C PHE A 86 -8.97 -15.15 -10.15
N THR A 87 -8.78 -15.71 -11.33
CA THR A 87 -9.77 -16.58 -11.99
C THR A 87 -9.08 -17.84 -12.50
N GLU A 88 -9.88 -18.81 -12.94
CA GLU A 88 -9.39 -19.99 -13.66
C GLU A 88 -8.58 -19.67 -14.92
N ASN A 89 -8.81 -18.50 -15.54
CA ASN A 89 -8.17 -18.09 -16.80
C ASN A 89 -6.99 -17.13 -16.60
N GLY A 90 -6.58 -16.88 -15.36
CA GLY A 90 -5.51 -15.96 -15.02
C GLY A 90 -5.96 -14.84 -14.10
N VAL A 91 -5.15 -13.78 -14.00
CA VAL A 91 -5.39 -12.64 -13.12
C VAL A 91 -5.81 -11.43 -13.94
N TYR A 92 -7.00 -10.91 -13.65
CA TYR A 92 -7.46 -9.62 -14.16
C TYR A 92 -7.27 -8.53 -13.12
N THR A 93 -7.29 -7.29 -13.57
CA THR A 93 -7.29 -6.10 -12.73
C THR A 93 -8.57 -5.31 -12.91
N HIS A 94 -8.79 -4.30 -12.07
CA HIS A 94 -9.88 -3.35 -12.28
C HIS A 94 -9.76 -2.52 -13.56
N PHE A 95 -8.58 -2.46 -14.19
CA PHE A 95 -8.42 -1.82 -15.51
C PHE A 95 -9.00 -2.67 -16.65
N ASP A 96 -9.16 -3.98 -16.41
CA ASP A 96 -9.64 -4.94 -17.41
C ASP A 96 -11.17 -5.06 -17.41
N ILE A 97 -11.88 -4.35 -16.54
CA ILE A 97 -13.34 -4.41 -16.42
C ILE A 97 -13.97 -3.69 -17.62
N LYS A 98 -14.86 -4.39 -18.35
CA LYS A 98 -15.52 -3.88 -19.55
C LYS A 98 -16.44 -2.69 -19.25
N ASN A 99 -17.18 -2.76 -18.15
CA ASN A 99 -18.08 -1.71 -17.71
C ASN A 99 -18.03 -1.51 -16.19
N PRO A 100 -17.22 -0.55 -15.70
CA PRO A 100 -17.10 -0.23 -14.27
C PRO A 100 -18.42 0.10 -13.58
N GLU A 101 -19.40 0.66 -14.31
CA GLU A 101 -20.70 1.05 -13.74
C GLU A 101 -21.57 -0.16 -13.39
N ASP A 102 -21.36 -1.31 -14.03
CA ASP A 102 -22.11 -2.53 -13.70
C ASP A 102 -21.73 -3.07 -12.31
N ILE A 103 -20.49 -2.79 -11.86
CA ILE A 103 -20.06 -3.11 -10.50
C ILE A 103 -20.67 -2.16 -9.48
N LYS A 104 -21.01 -0.92 -9.85
CA LYS A 104 -21.60 0.05 -8.91
C LYS A 104 -23.11 -0.14 -8.72
N LYS A 105 -23.77 -0.93 -9.57
CA LYS A 105 -25.22 -1.17 -9.47
C LYS A 105 -25.55 -1.82 -8.12
N LYS A 106 -26.27 -1.06 -7.27
CA LYS A 106 -26.82 -1.53 -6.00
C LYS A 106 -27.98 -2.48 -6.30
N TYR A 107 -27.78 -3.78 -6.14
CA TYR A 107 -28.87 -4.75 -6.13
C TYR A 107 -29.61 -4.69 -4.78
N GLY A 108 -30.42 -3.65 -4.58
CA GLY A 108 -31.29 -3.49 -3.40
C GLY A 108 -30.54 -3.43 -2.06
N TYR A 109 -31.31 -3.43 -0.96
CA TYR A 109 -30.76 -3.33 0.41
C TYR A 109 -29.67 -4.38 0.60
N TYR A 110 -29.89 -5.66 0.25
CA TYR A 110 -28.98 -6.81 0.45
C TYR A 110 -27.69 -6.89 -0.38
N SER A 111 -27.49 -6.02 -1.39
CA SER A 111 -26.25 -6.02 -2.20
C SER A 111 -24.97 -5.67 -1.43
N TYR A 112 -25.08 -4.84 -0.39
CA TYR A 112 -23.97 -4.50 0.53
C TYR A 112 -23.29 -5.69 1.23
N TYR A 113 -23.99 -6.82 1.37
CA TYR A 113 -23.47 -8.04 1.99
C TYR A 113 -23.12 -9.13 0.98
N THR A 114 -23.30 -8.86 -0.31
CA THR A 114 -22.93 -9.85 -1.34
C THR A 114 -21.42 -9.88 -1.49
N GLU A 115 -20.82 -10.94 -0.96
CA GLU A 115 -19.39 -11.22 -1.09
C GLU A 115 -19.04 -11.64 -2.53
N VAL A 116 -20.03 -11.94 -3.38
CA VAL A 116 -19.83 -12.35 -4.78
C VAL A 116 -20.44 -11.33 -5.73
N ARG A 117 -19.70 -10.98 -6.80
CA ARG A 117 -20.22 -10.21 -7.94
C ARG A 117 -19.79 -10.81 -9.27
N GLU A 118 -20.72 -10.88 -10.22
CA GLU A 118 -20.40 -11.16 -11.61
C GLU A 118 -19.69 -9.94 -12.22
N ILE A 119 -18.52 -10.16 -12.81
CA ILE A 119 -17.75 -9.12 -13.52
C ILE A 119 -17.53 -9.57 -14.95
N THR A 120 -17.77 -8.67 -15.90
CA THR A 120 -17.41 -8.87 -17.31
C THR A 120 -16.13 -8.10 -17.62
N PHE A 121 -15.15 -8.79 -18.21
CA PHE A 121 -13.85 -8.23 -18.59
C PHE A 121 -13.80 -7.84 -20.08
N ASN A 122 -12.77 -7.10 -20.46
CA ASN A 122 -12.57 -6.57 -21.82
C ASN A 122 -12.49 -7.66 -22.89
N ASP A 123 -12.08 -8.87 -22.53
CA ASP A 123 -12.06 -10.06 -23.39
C ASP A 123 -13.42 -10.80 -23.45
N GLU A 124 -14.48 -10.15 -22.95
CA GLU A 124 -15.86 -10.63 -22.91
C GLU A 124 -16.12 -11.80 -21.95
N LYS A 125 -15.09 -12.28 -21.23
CA LYS A 125 -15.28 -13.32 -20.23
C LYS A 125 -15.97 -12.78 -18.99
N LYS A 126 -16.73 -13.65 -18.34
CA LYS A 126 -17.53 -13.36 -17.15
C LYS A 126 -17.19 -14.29 -16.02
N PHE A 127 -17.05 -13.75 -14.83
CA PHE A 127 -16.76 -14.53 -13.64
C PHE A 127 -17.51 -13.99 -12.44
N ASP A 128 -18.06 -14.91 -11.65
CA ASP A 128 -18.48 -14.63 -10.28
C ASP A 128 -17.24 -14.54 -9.40
N ILE A 129 -16.92 -13.32 -8.95
CA ILE A 129 -15.75 -13.02 -8.13
C ILE A 129 -16.17 -12.91 -6.68
N TYR A 130 -15.52 -13.70 -5.82
CA TYR A 130 -15.64 -13.59 -4.36
C TYR A 130 -14.68 -12.54 -3.79
N SER A 131 -15.17 -11.69 -2.89
CA SER A 131 -14.38 -10.75 -2.09
C SER A 131 -14.81 -10.78 -0.63
N SER A 132 -13.86 -11.03 0.26
CA SER A 132 -14.03 -10.91 1.71
C SER A 132 -13.78 -9.48 2.23
N PHE A 133 -13.32 -8.57 1.37
CA PHE A 133 -13.15 -7.16 1.74
C PHE A 133 -14.51 -6.48 1.81
N LYS A 134 -14.96 -6.16 3.02
CA LYS A 134 -16.25 -5.53 3.29
C LYS A 134 -16.38 -4.19 2.55
N TYR A 135 -17.55 -3.93 1.97
CA TYR A 135 -17.88 -2.70 1.22
C TYR A 135 -17.02 -2.44 -0.03
N VAL A 136 -16.15 -3.39 -0.42
CA VAL A 136 -15.17 -3.11 -1.47
C VAL A 136 -15.83 -2.85 -2.82
N TRP A 137 -16.98 -3.45 -3.08
CA TRP A 137 -17.64 -3.33 -4.37
C TRP A 137 -18.23 -1.94 -4.62
N ASP A 138 -18.81 -1.33 -3.59
CA ASP A 138 -19.45 -0.01 -3.71
C ASP A 138 -18.41 1.10 -3.84
N GLU A 139 -17.24 0.88 -3.24
CA GLU A 139 -16.14 1.84 -3.18
C GLU A 139 -14.92 1.44 -4.01
N LEU A 140 -15.04 0.41 -4.87
CA LEU A 140 -13.94 -0.25 -5.59
C LEU A 140 -12.99 0.78 -6.24
N PHE A 141 -13.55 1.72 -6.99
CA PHE A 141 -12.76 2.72 -7.73
C PHE A 141 -12.38 3.96 -6.91
N SER A 142 -12.76 4.01 -5.63
CA SER A 142 -12.54 5.16 -4.74
C SER A 142 -11.51 4.90 -3.64
N TYR A 143 -10.99 3.67 -3.58
CA TYR A 143 -9.97 3.27 -2.61
C TYR A 143 -8.58 3.76 -3.00
N ASP A 144 -7.90 4.31 -2.01
CA ASP A 144 -6.44 4.49 -1.98
C ASP A 144 -5.87 3.77 -0.75
N ARG A 145 -4.54 3.73 -0.63
CA ARG A 145 -3.87 3.13 0.55
C ARG A 145 -4.45 3.67 1.87
N LYS A 146 -4.67 4.98 1.97
CA LYS A 146 -5.07 5.68 3.20
C LYS A 146 -6.49 5.34 3.62
N ARG A 147 -7.39 5.10 2.67
CA ARG A 147 -8.79 4.69 2.91
C ARG A 147 -8.93 3.19 3.16
N PHE A 148 -8.06 2.37 2.57
CA PHE A 148 -8.17 0.92 2.65
C PHE A 148 -7.56 0.34 3.95
N LEU A 149 -6.31 0.67 4.27
CA LEU A 149 -5.59 0.05 5.40
C LEU A 149 -6.33 0.19 6.75
N PRO A 150 -6.99 1.31 7.08
CA PRO A 150 -7.78 1.39 8.32
C PRO A 150 -8.97 0.43 8.38
N ARG A 151 -9.49 -0.04 7.24
CA ARG A 151 -10.65 -0.95 7.17
C ARG A 151 -10.29 -2.42 7.39
N VAL A 152 -9.01 -2.77 7.28
CA VAL A 152 -8.49 -4.08 7.70
C VAL A 152 -7.97 -4.03 9.14
N ASN A 153 -8.41 -3.03 9.92
CA ASN A 153 -8.07 -2.79 11.34
C ASN A 153 -6.58 -2.62 11.64
N ILE A 154 -5.78 -2.20 10.66
CA ILE A 154 -4.35 -1.93 10.86
C ILE A 154 -4.18 -0.58 11.59
N SER A 155 -3.28 -0.54 12.58
CA SER A 155 -2.88 0.70 13.26
C SER A 155 -2.27 1.72 12.29
N LYS A 156 -2.52 3.02 12.48
CA LYS A 156 -1.96 4.06 11.61
C LYS A 156 -0.44 4.13 11.62
N ASP A 157 0.20 3.69 12.70
CA ASP A 157 1.65 3.72 12.89
C ASP A 157 2.33 2.43 12.39
N ASP A 158 1.56 1.54 11.78
CA ASP A 158 2.03 0.25 11.32
C ASP A 158 2.99 0.36 10.11
N ILE A 159 3.97 -0.55 10.05
CA ILE A 159 4.98 -0.61 8.98
C ILE A 159 4.39 -0.73 7.57
N LEU A 160 3.18 -1.28 7.41
CA LEU A 160 2.46 -1.39 6.13
C LEU A 160 2.24 -0.03 5.45
N PHE A 161 2.15 1.06 6.22
CA PHE A 161 2.06 2.42 5.66
C PHE A 161 3.38 2.93 5.06
N ASN A 162 4.49 2.23 5.31
CA ASN A 162 5.82 2.55 4.80
C ASN A 162 6.31 1.59 3.73
N GLU A 163 5.66 0.44 3.56
CA GLU A 163 6.06 -0.58 2.59
C GLU A 163 5.53 -0.25 1.19
N PRO A 164 6.40 -0.16 0.17
CA PRO A 164 6.04 0.40 -1.13
C PRO A 164 5.15 -0.51 -1.97
N MET A 165 5.23 -1.82 -1.80
CA MET A 165 4.40 -2.78 -2.53
C MET A 165 3.98 -3.95 -1.63
N ILE A 166 2.68 -4.17 -1.52
CA ILE A 166 2.10 -5.15 -0.60
C ILE A 166 0.95 -5.85 -1.30
N LEU A 167 0.98 -7.18 -1.38
CA LEU A 167 -0.19 -7.98 -1.73
C LEU A 167 -0.93 -8.37 -0.44
N ILE A 168 -2.23 -8.12 -0.42
CA ILE A 168 -3.13 -8.40 0.69
C ILE A 168 -4.10 -9.48 0.25
N GLU A 169 -4.09 -10.59 0.98
CA GLU A 169 -4.95 -11.73 0.74
C GLU A 169 -5.73 -12.01 2.01
N CYS A 170 -7.04 -12.21 1.91
CA CYS A 170 -7.82 -12.69 3.03
C CYS A 170 -7.98 -14.20 2.86
N LEU A 171 -7.34 -14.98 3.72
CA LEU A 171 -7.23 -16.43 3.56
C LEU A 171 -8.46 -17.16 4.07
N GLY A 172 -9.09 -16.62 5.10
CA GLY A 172 -10.15 -17.30 5.82
C GLY A 172 -10.59 -16.53 7.04
N GLU A 173 -11.41 -17.21 7.84
CA GLU A 173 -11.89 -16.71 9.11
C GLU A 173 -11.66 -17.72 10.23
N ILE A 174 -11.56 -17.20 11.45
CA ILE A 174 -11.56 -17.94 12.70
C ILE A 174 -12.80 -17.52 13.49
N PHE A 175 -13.51 -18.50 14.05
CA PHE A 175 -14.61 -18.24 14.96
C PHE A 175 -14.09 -18.05 16.39
N ASN A 176 -14.49 -16.94 17.02
CA ASN A 176 -14.23 -16.77 18.44
C ASN A 176 -15.01 -17.83 19.25
N LYS A 177 -14.30 -18.76 19.91
CA LYS A 177 -14.90 -19.81 20.73
C LYS A 177 -15.81 -19.29 21.85
N LYS A 178 -15.61 -18.04 22.31
CA LYS A 178 -16.45 -17.39 23.34
C LYS A 178 -17.69 -16.71 22.76
N ASN A 179 -17.67 -16.31 21.50
CA ASN A 179 -18.79 -15.67 20.82
C ASN A 179 -18.78 -16.01 19.33
N SER A 180 -19.54 -17.02 18.92
CA SER A 180 -19.56 -17.51 17.53
C SER A 180 -20.01 -16.48 16.48
N SER A 181 -20.60 -15.35 16.90
CA SER A 181 -20.93 -14.24 15.98
C SER A 181 -19.72 -13.38 15.62
N ASP A 182 -18.64 -13.44 16.40
CA ASP A 182 -17.42 -12.67 16.16
C ASP A 182 -16.49 -13.47 15.25
N ARG A 183 -16.54 -13.12 13.97
CA ARG A 183 -15.66 -13.66 12.92
C ARG A 183 -14.40 -12.82 12.84
N ILE A 184 -13.27 -13.49 12.88
CA ILE A 184 -11.96 -12.85 12.80
C ILE A 184 -11.35 -13.24 11.46
N PHE A 185 -11.06 -12.26 10.62
CA PHE A 185 -10.45 -12.50 9.31
C PHE A 185 -8.93 -12.62 9.41
N ILE A 186 -8.38 -13.61 8.73
CA ILE A 186 -6.93 -13.82 8.63
C ILE A 186 -6.44 -13.22 7.32
N TYR A 187 -5.58 -12.21 7.44
CA TYR A 187 -4.92 -11.60 6.29
C TYR A 187 -3.50 -12.12 6.14
N LYS A 188 -3.10 -12.42 4.90
CA LYS A 188 -1.72 -12.61 4.51
C LYS A 188 -1.24 -11.36 3.79
N PHE A 189 -0.19 -10.76 4.33
CA PHE A 189 0.55 -9.69 3.70
C PHE A 189 1.80 -10.26 3.05
N THR A 190 1.91 -10.15 1.73
CA THR A 190 3.15 -10.45 1.01
C THR A 190 3.82 -9.15 0.62
N TYR A 191 5.00 -8.91 1.17
CA TYR A 191 5.80 -7.72 0.92
C TYR A 191 6.59 -7.90 -0.36
N ASN A 192 6.62 -6.85 -1.18
CA ASN A 192 7.36 -6.81 -2.44
C ASN A 192 7.16 -8.09 -3.31
N PRO A 193 5.90 -8.48 -3.60
CA PRO A 193 5.60 -9.67 -4.39
C PRO A 193 6.29 -9.63 -5.77
N ILE A 194 6.55 -10.80 -6.34
CA ILE A 194 7.05 -10.94 -7.71
C ILE A 194 5.84 -11.04 -8.64
N LEU A 195 5.52 -9.94 -9.33
CA LEU A 195 4.26 -9.83 -10.08
C LEU A 195 4.21 -10.83 -11.24
N SER A 196 5.35 -11.06 -11.89
CA SER A 196 5.49 -12.07 -12.94
C SER A 196 5.15 -13.49 -12.46
N LYS A 197 5.49 -13.84 -11.21
CA LYS A 197 5.12 -15.13 -10.60
C LYS A 197 3.63 -15.23 -10.25
N LEU A 198 2.96 -14.09 -10.08
CA LEU A 198 1.52 -14.04 -9.87
C LEU A 198 0.73 -14.13 -11.19
N GLY A 199 1.40 -14.12 -12.35
CA GLY A 199 0.74 -14.01 -13.65
C GLY A 199 0.13 -12.62 -13.89
N LEU A 200 0.58 -11.60 -13.16
CA LEU A 200 0.09 -10.24 -13.28
C LEU A 200 0.99 -9.42 -14.21
N TYR A 201 0.38 -8.81 -15.22
CA TYR A 201 1.03 -7.83 -16.08
C TYR A 201 0.38 -6.46 -15.86
N LEU A 202 1.17 -5.52 -15.38
CA LEU A 202 0.80 -4.12 -15.23
C LEU A 202 1.79 -3.30 -16.06
N ASP A 203 1.33 -2.16 -16.58
CA ASP A 203 2.20 -1.25 -17.32
C ASP A 203 3.43 -0.87 -16.46
N GLU A 204 4.60 -1.09 -17.02
CA GLU A 204 5.85 -0.98 -16.29
C GLU A 204 6.19 0.48 -15.96
N ASP A 205 5.76 1.43 -16.82
CA ASP A 205 5.93 2.86 -16.57
C ASP A 205 5.04 3.28 -15.39
N PHE A 206 3.80 2.80 -15.34
CA PHE A 206 2.88 2.99 -14.21
C PHE A 206 3.46 2.47 -12.90
N ILE A 207 4.04 1.26 -12.90
CA ILE A 207 4.65 0.69 -11.69
C ILE A 207 5.85 1.53 -11.24
N TRP A 208 6.76 1.82 -12.17
CA TRP A 208 7.96 2.59 -11.87
C TRP A 208 7.62 3.97 -11.30
N GLN A 209 6.70 4.70 -11.94
CA GLN A 209 6.26 6.01 -11.48
C GLN A 209 5.62 5.95 -10.09
N SER A 210 4.74 4.97 -9.85
CA SER A 210 4.06 4.80 -8.55
C SER A 210 5.05 4.55 -7.40
N LEU A 211 6.09 3.74 -7.64
CA LEU A 211 7.15 3.47 -6.66
C LEU A 211 8.02 4.70 -6.41
N VAL A 212 8.47 5.37 -7.48
CA VAL A 212 9.32 6.56 -7.37
C VAL A 212 8.61 7.69 -6.65
N GLU A 213 7.36 7.97 -6.99
CA GLU A 213 6.54 8.99 -6.33
C GLU A 213 6.42 8.70 -4.83
N PHE A 214 6.02 7.48 -4.46
CA PHE A 214 5.85 7.09 -3.07
C PHE A 214 7.14 7.21 -2.25
N LEU A 215 8.25 6.65 -2.75
CA LEU A 215 9.52 6.65 -2.04
C LEU A 215 10.12 8.07 -1.95
N SER A 216 9.92 8.90 -2.97
CA SER A 216 10.38 10.30 -2.97
C SER A 216 9.63 11.11 -1.91
N ASN A 217 8.31 10.92 -1.79
CA ASN A 217 7.49 11.58 -0.77
C ASN A 217 7.97 11.19 0.64
N LYS A 218 8.24 9.90 0.89
CA LYS A 218 8.78 9.42 2.17
C LYS A 218 10.13 10.03 2.52
N ARG A 219 10.97 10.34 1.52
CA ARG A 219 12.23 11.05 1.73
C ARG A 219 12.00 12.50 2.12
N SER A 220 11.10 13.20 1.44
CA SER A 220 10.76 14.59 1.80
C SER A 220 10.17 14.72 3.21
N GLU A 221 9.39 13.74 3.69
CA GLU A 221 8.89 13.69 5.06
C GLU A 221 10.01 13.56 6.11
N LYS A 222 11.08 12.84 5.79
CA LYS A 222 12.24 12.66 6.68
C LYS A 222 13.27 13.78 6.56
N GLU A 223 13.35 14.44 5.40
CA GLU A 223 14.25 15.56 5.12
C GLU A 223 13.67 16.92 5.51
N ILE A 224 12.53 16.97 6.22
CA ILE A 224 12.06 18.19 6.89
C ILE A 224 13.18 18.62 7.84
N SER A 225 14.00 19.55 7.36
CA SER A 225 15.10 20.11 8.13
C SER A 225 14.48 20.73 9.39
N PRO A 226 15.08 20.58 10.57
CA PRO A 226 14.59 21.30 11.75
C PRO A 226 14.42 22.77 11.38
N GLU A 227 13.43 23.44 11.97
CA GLU A 227 13.24 24.87 11.75
C GLU A 227 14.47 25.61 12.32
N VAL A 228 15.49 25.76 11.48
CA VAL A 228 16.73 26.44 11.86
C VAL A 228 16.40 27.93 11.82
N SER A 229 16.52 28.59 12.99
CA SER A 229 16.35 30.05 13.09
C SER A 229 17.21 30.74 12.04
N ASN A 230 16.77 31.91 11.55
CA ASN A 230 17.55 32.68 10.57
C ASN A 230 18.98 32.96 11.08
N GLU A 231 19.15 33.15 12.39
CA GLU A 231 20.45 33.33 13.03
C GLU A 231 21.36 32.11 12.86
N ASN A 232 20.83 30.90 13.09
CA ASN A 232 21.58 29.65 12.93
C ASN A 232 21.86 29.33 11.44
N LYS A 233 20.99 29.75 10.52
CA LYS A 233 21.23 29.67 9.06
C LYS A 233 22.36 30.60 8.62
N ILE A 234 22.43 31.81 9.18
CA ILE A 234 23.48 32.80 8.89
C ILE A 234 24.84 32.31 9.45
N LEU A 235 24.86 31.85 10.71
CA LEU A 235 26.05 31.28 11.36
C LEU A 235 26.60 30.04 10.63
N SER A 236 25.73 29.10 10.25
CA SER A 236 26.16 27.86 9.56
C SER A 236 26.73 28.09 8.15
N LYS A 237 26.42 29.25 7.54
CA LYS A 237 27.00 29.69 6.27
C LYS A 237 28.26 30.54 6.44
N GLY A 238 28.76 30.67 7.68
CA GLY A 238 29.97 31.42 8.00
C GLY A 238 29.79 32.94 7.94
N PHE A 239 28.55 33.44 7.94
CA PHE A 239 28.28 34.87 8.02
C PHE A 239 28.28 35.30 9.49
N ASP A 240 28.99 36.40 9.78
CA ASP A 240 28.94 37.04 11.09
C ASP A 240 27.55 37.70 11.27
N LEU A 241 26.90 37.43 12.40
CA LEU A 241 25.65 38.09 12.79
C LEU A 241 25.86 39.57 13.11
N LYS A 242 27.11 39.96 13.38
CA LYS A 242 27.47 41.31 13.72
C LYS A 242 27.95 42.03 12.47
N THR A 243 27.13 43.00 12.07
CA THR A 243 27.42 44.09 11.12
C THR A 243 27.32 43.73 9.64
N SER A 244 26.32 44.32 8.99
CA SER A 244 26.36 44.48 7.54
C SER A 244 27.60 45.30 7.17
N PHE A 245 28.38 44.86 6.17
CA PHE A 245 29.44 45.67 5.55
C PHE A 245 28.95 46.98 4.93
N ARG A 246 27.63 47.20 4.93
CA ARG A 246 27.02 48.44 4.46
C ARG A 246 27.20 49.53 5.53
N PRO A 247 27.89 50.64 5.21
CA PRO A 247 27.94 51.79 6.09
C PRO A 247 26.52 52.27 6.40
N ASN A 248 26.24 52.54 7.68
CA ASN A 248 24.96 53.05 8.11
C ASN A 248 24.81 54.48 7.55
N MET A 249 24.13 54.63 6.42
CA MET A 249 23.86 55.93 5.82
C MET A 249 22.95 56.69 6.78
N LYS A 250 23.52 57.65 7.54
CA LYS A 250 22.74 58.59 8.34
C LYS A 250 21.64 59.17 7.46
N LYS A 251 20.37 59.03 7.87
CA LYS A 251 19.27 59.75 7.24
C LYS A 251 19.58 61.24 7.37
N LYS A 252 19.90 61.91 6.27
CA LYS A 252 19.93 63.38 6.24
C LYS A 252 18.51 63.83 6.57
N HIS A 253 18.33 64.45 7.73
CA HIS A 253 17.13 65.22 8.02
C HIS A 253 17.03 66.30 6.94
N LYS A 254 15.91 66.30 6.22
CA LYS A 254 15.56 67.39 5.31
C LYS A 254 15.13 68.58 6.17
N GLY A 255 15.92 69.66 6.11
CA GLY A 255 15.47 71.04 6.24
C GLY A 255 15.14 71.52 7.65
N ASP A 256 16.15 72.06 8.32
CA ASP A 256 16.03 73.44 8.80
C ASP A 256 16.59 74.36 7.70
N ILE A 257 15.95 75.52 7.54
CA ILE A 257 16.04 76.57 6.49
C ILE A 257 15.01 76.41 5.38
#